data_AF-A0A2S9F576-F1
#
_entry.id   AF-A0A2S9F576-F1
#
_cell.length_a   1.000
_cell.length_b   1.000
_cell.length_c   1.000
_cell.angle_alpha   90.00
_cell.angle_beta   90.00
_cell.angle_gamma   90.00
#
_symmetry.space_group_name_H-M   'P 1'
#
loop_
_entity.id
_entity.type
_entity.pdbx_description
1 polymer ?
#
loop_
_entity_poly.entity_id
_entity_poly.type
_entity_poly.pdbx_seq_one_letter_code
_entity_poly.pdbx_strand_id
1 'polypeptide(L)'
;MSRADGSSNTLALATSPYLRQHADNPVHWQQWSGDALALAAARDVPILLSIGYAACHWCHVMAHESFEDAEVAAAMNADFVCIKVDREERPDLDAVYMNATVALTGQGGWPMTCFLTPDGRPFFCGTYYPKPSFLQLLGAVADTWRTRRAEVEETSDNIAGELRSMASGLPGGGPPVHPELCDDAVAAVLRDEDTGNGGFSNSPSGAPKFPPSALLEALVRNHERTSAHAPVETVTRACEAMARGGIYDQLAGGFARYSVDASWVVPHFEKMLYDNAQLLRVYAHWARRTGNPLAYKVTDETARFLLDDLRQDGMFVSSLDADAAGVEGLTYVWTPEQLTDALGEDDGQWAARVFGVTAEGTFEGGTSVLQLHSELGDVERFERVRSVLRAVRLTRPQPA
;
A
#
# COMPACT_ATOMS: atom_id res chain seq x y z
N MET A 1 8.85 -21.06 24.64
CA MET A 1 9.28 -20.35 23.42
C MET A 1 10.56 -21.01 22.95
N SER A 2 10.57 -21.55 21.72
CA SER A 2 11.78 -22.12 21.12
C SER A 2 12.80 -21.00 20.92
N ARG A 3 14.06 -21.21 21.33
CA ARG A 3 15.15 -20.25 21.08
C ARG A 3 15.46 -20.21 19.58
N ALA A 4 15.78 -19.04 19.05
CA ALA A 4 16.27 -18.91 17.68
C ALA A 4 17.64 -19.61 17.57
N ASP A 5 17.72 -20.74 16.85
CA ASP A 5 18.97 -21.48 16.66
C ASP A 5 19.70 -21.11 15.35
N GLY A 6 19.04 -20.36 14.46
CA GLY A 6 19.58 -19.91 13.17
C GLY A 6 19.81 -21.01 12.13
N SER A 7 19.48 -22.25 12.47
CA SER A 7 19.72 -23.45 11.67
C SER A 7 18.46 -24.00 11.00
N SER A 8 17.31 -23.43 11.33
CA SER A 8 16.02 -23.78 10.75
C SER A 8 15.05 -22.59 10.72
N ASN A 9 14.07 -22.66 9.83
CA ASN A 9 12.96 -21.72 9.77
C ASN A 9 12.02 -21.94 10.98
N THR A 10 11.65 -20.87 11.68
CA THR A 10 10.79 -20.93 12.88
C THR A 10 9.41 -20.31 12.68
N LEU A 11 9.06 -19.88 11.46
CA LEU A 11 7.80 -19.18 11.19
C LEU A 11 6.55 -20.08 11.29
N ALA A 12 6.69 -21.40 11.26
CA ALA A 12 5.61 -22.33 11.57
C ALA A 12 5.00 -22.10 12.97
N LEU A 13 5.76 -21.49 13.88
CA LEU A 13 5.35 -21.16 15.25
C LEU A 13 4.69 -19.78 15.38
N ALA A 14 4.58 -19.01 14.29
CA ALA A 14 4.01 -17.67 14.32
C ALA A 14 2.47 -17.70 14.45
N THR A 15 1.93 -16.65 15.08
CA THR A 15 0.48 -16.40 15.12
C THR A 15 -0.02 -15.84 13.79
N SER A 16 0.75 -14.93 13.20
CA SER A 16 0.48 -14.32 11.90
C SER A 16 0.29 -15.37 10.80
N PRO A 17 -0.86 -15.35 10.11
CA PRO A 17 -1.05 -16.12 8.88
C PRO A 17 -0.01 -15.79 7.80
N TYR A 18 0.34 -14.50 7.63
CA TYR A 18 1.36 -14.05 6.68
C TYR A 18 2.72 -14.69 6.96
N LEU A 19 3.18 -14.68 8.22
CA LEU A 19 4.45 -15.32 8.55
C LEU A 19 4.42 -16.82 8.30
N ARG A 20 3.31 -17.49 8.63
CA ARG A 20 3.17 -18.93 8.39
C ARG A 20 3.17 -19.32 6.91
N GLN A 21 2.76 -18.43 6.00
CA GLN A 21 2.89 -18.69 4.55
C GLN A 21 4.35 -18.92 4.13
N HIS A 22 5.32 -18.38 4.88
CA HIS A 22 6.75 -18.55 4.63
C HIS A 22 7.41 -19.66 5.47
N ALA A 23 6.63 -20.48 6.17
CA ALA A 23 7.15 -21.51 7.09
C ALA A 23 7.95 -22.61 6.38
N ASP A 24 7.60 -22.92 5.13
CA ASP A 24 8.24 -23.96 4.33
C ASP A 24 9.38 -23.43 3.44
N ASN A 25 9.63 -22.12 3.46
CA ASN A 25 10.74 -21.53 2.71
C ASN A 25 12.09 -22.10 3.19
N PRO A 26 13.05 -22.35 2.27
CA PRO A 26 14.38 -22.82 2.62
C PRO A 26 15.22 -21.79 3.40
N VAL A 27 14.82 -20.52 3.41
CA VAL A 27 15.42 -19.48 4.25
C VAL A 27 15.14 -19.78 5.72
N HIS A 28 16.15 -19.67 6.58
CA HIS A 28 16.05 -19.89 8.03
C HIS A 28 15.39 -18.69 8.74
N TRP A 29 14.19 -18.32 8.31
CA TRP A 29 13.46 -17.18 8.83
C TRP A 29 13.23 -17.27 10.34
N GLN A 30 13.48 -16.16 11.02
CA GLN A 30 13.16 -15.94 12.43
C GLN A 30 12.11 -14.83 12.57
N GLN A 31 11.35 -14.86 13.67
CA GLN A 31 10.56 -13.70 14.09
C GLN A 31 11.46 -12.65 14.76
N TRP A 32 11.07 -11.37 14.67
CA TRP A 32 11.77 -10.31 15.38
C TRP A 32 11.74 -10.55 16.89
N SER A 33 12.91 -10.78 17.49
CA SER A 33 13.05 -11.08 18.91
C SER A 33 14.47 -10.80 19.39
N GLY A 34 14.64 -10.54 20.69
CA GLY A 34 15.97 -10.36 21.30
C GLY A 34 16.90 -11.56 21.04
N ASP A 35 16.35 -12.78 20.97
CA ASP A 35 17.12 -13.98 20.63
C ASP A 35 17.67 -13.94 19.20
N ALA A 36 16.91 -13.42 18.23
CA ALA A 36 17.37 -13.27 16.83
C ALA A 36 18.49 -12.21 16.71
N LEU A 37 18.38 -11.09 17.42
CA LEU A 37 19.44 -10.08 17.50
C LEU A 37 20.71 -10.64 18.17
N ALA A 38 20.54 -11.36 19.29
CA ALA A 38 21.65 -12.00 19.99
C ALA A 38 22.34 -13.07 19.13
N LEU A 39 21.57 -13.82 18.32
CA LEU A 39 22.11 -14.78 17.36
C LEU A 39 22.96 -14.08 16.28
N ALA A 40 22.48 -12.95 15.73
CA ALA A 40 23.24 -12.17 14.74
C ALA A 40 24.57 -11.68 15.35
N ALA A 41 24.54 -11.22 16.60
CA ALA A 41 25.72 -10.77 17.32
C ALA A 41 26.69 -11.91 17.61
N ALA A 42 26.19 -13.08 18.01
CA ALA A 42 27.02 -14.26 18.29
C ALA A 42 27.68 -14.82 17.03
N ARG A 43 27.00 -14.75 15.88
CA ARG A 43 27.53 -15.15 14.57
C ARG A 43 28.43 -14.10 13.91
N ASP A 44 28.41 -12.86 14.42
CA ASP A 44 29.04 -11.67 13.82
C ASP A 44 28.65 -11.48 12.34
N VAL A 45 27.35 -11.59 12.06
CA VAL A 45 26.76 -11.40 10.73
C VAL A 45 25.65 -10.35 10.78
N PRO A 46 25.40 -9.62 9.68
CA PRO A 46 24.30 -8.68 9.60
C PRO A 46 22.93 -9.40 9.67
N ILE A 47 21.90 -8.63 9.99
CA ILE A 47 20.51 -9.05 9.91
C ILE A 47 19.98 -8.69 8.52
N LEU A 48 19.28 -9.63 7.87
CA LEU A 48 18.42 -9.34 6.73
C LEU A 48 16.98 -9.30 7.24
N LEU A 49 16.41 -8.11 7.31
CA LEU A 49 15.04 -7.87 7.72
C LEU A 49 14.12 -7.73 6.50
N SER A 50 13.08 -8.56 6.43
CA SER A 50 12.04 -8.47 5.40
C SER A 50 10.67 -8.23 6.04
N ILE A 51 10.13 -7.03 5.84
CA ILE A 51 8.79 -6.65 6.33
C ILE A 51 7.78 -6.69 5.18
N GLY A 52 6.63 -7.32 5.42
CA GLY A 52 5.49 -7.36 4.50
C GLY A 52 4.19 -7.64 5.25
N TYR A 53 3.13 -7.95 4.52
CA TYR A 53 1.81 -8.32 5.05
C TYR A 53 1.07 -9.17 4.01
N ALA A 54 -0.03 -9.82 4.42
CA ALA A 54 -0.70 -10.85 3.62
C ALA A 54 -1.27 -10.35 2.28
N ALA A 55 -1.78 -9.12 2.22
CA ALA A 55 -2.39 -8.58 0.99
C ALA A 55 -1.37 -7.96 0.00
N CYS A 56 -0.07 -8.08 0.26
CA CYS A 56 0.98 -7.41 -0.49
C CYS A 56 1.41 -8.21 -1.73
N HIS A 57 0.98 -7.79 -2.92
CA HIS A 57 1.35 -8.45 -4.20
C HIS A 57 2.88 -8.60 -4.37
N TRP A 58 3.64 -7.50 -4.28
CA TRP A 58 5.09 -7.54 -4.47
C TRP A 58 5.82 -8.39 -3.42
N CYS A 59 5.20 -8.59 -2.24
CA CYS A 59 5.73 -9.48 -1.22
C CYS A 59 5.59 -10.95 -1.64
N HIS A 60 4.47 -11.32 -2.28
CA HIS A 60 4.26 -12.63 -2.87
C HIS A 60 5.22 -12.88 -4.05
N VAL A 61 5.36 -11.89 -4.95
CA VAL A 61 6.29 -11.97 -6.09
C VAL A 61 7.72 -12.23 -5.61
N MET A 62 8.21 -11.43 -4.65
CA MET A 62 9.57 -11.62 -4.12
C MET A 62 9.73 -12.96 -3.39
N ALA A 63 8.68 -13.44 -2.71
CA ALA A 63 8.71 -14.73 -2.05
C ALA A 63 8.87 -15.88 -3.04
N HIS A 64 8.05 -15.92 -4.09
CA HIS A 64 8.10 -16.94 -5.13
C HIS A 64 9.39 -16.88 -5.96
N GLU A 65 9.83 -15.68 -6.36
CA GLU A 65 11.03 -15.55 -7.19
C GLU A 65 12.33 -15.76 -6.42
N SER A 66 12.36 -15.43 -5.13
CA SER A 66 13.61 -15.37 -4.35
C SER A 66 13.57 -16.20 -3.07
N PHE A 67 12.59 -16.04 -2.18
CA PHE A 67 12.65 -16.68 -0.86
C PHE A 67 12.35 -18.19 -0.87
N GLU A 68 11.71 -18.70 -1.92
CA GLU A 68 11.48 -20.13 -2.16
C GLU A 68 12.66 -20.81 -2.88
N ASP A 69 13.56 -20.02 -3.45
CA ASP A 69 14.68 -20.52 -4.24
C ASP A 69 15.86 -20.96 -3.37
N ALA A 70 16.35 -22.18 -3.61
CA ALA A 70 17.40 -22.79 -2.79
C ALA A 70 18.77 -22.09 -2.90
N GLU A 71 19.10 -21.50 -4.05
CA GLU A 71 20.37 -20.78 -4.24
C GLU A 71 20.35 -19.47 -3.44
N VAL A 72 19.26 -18.71 -3.55
CA VAL A 72 19.06 -17.47 -2.78
C VAL A 72 19.05 -17.78 -1.28
N ALA A 73 18.30 -18.80 -0.85
CA ALA A 73 18.24 -19.19 0.54
C ALA A 73 19.59 -19.63 1.10
N ALA A 74 20.40 -20.36 0.34
CA ALA A 74 21.75 -20.73 0.75
C ALA A 74 22.63 -19.49 0.98
N ALA A 75 22.58 -18.50 0.08
CA ALA A 75 23.31 -17.24 0.24
C ALA A 75 22.83 -16.45 1.47
N MET A 76 21.52 -16.37 1.67
CA MET A 76 20.91 -15.71 2.83
C MET A 76 21.31 -16.38 4.15
N ASN A 77 21.15 -17.70 4.24
CA ASN A 77 21.40 -18.46 5.47
C ASN A 77 22.87 -18.45 5.88
N ALA A 78 23.80 -18.45 4.91
CA ALA A 78 25.24 -18.42 5.17
C ALA A 78 25.67 -17.12 5.84
N ASP A 79 25.23 -15.98 5.32
CA ASP A 79 25.83 -14.68 5.60
C ASP A 79 24.93 -13.75 6.42
N PHE A 80 23.70 -14.17 6.76
CA PHE A 80 22.75 -13.34 7.49
C PHE A 80 21.99 -14.11 8.58
N VAL A 81 21.46 -13.36 9.55
CA VAL A 81 20.27 -13.78 10.30
C VAL A 81 19.05 -13.18 9.64
N CYS A 82 18.21 -14.02 9.05
CA CYS A 82 17.04 -13.60 8.31
C CYS A 82 15.83 -13.45 9.23
N ILE A 83 15.27 -12.25 9.29
CA ILE A 83 14.11 -11.91 10.12
C ILE A 83 12.94 -11.53 9.22
N LYS A 84 11.79 -12.19 9.39
CA LYS A 84 10.54 -11.86 8.71
C LYS A 84 9.59 -11.18 9.69
N VAL A 85 8.98 -10.08 9.27
CA VAL A 85 8.02 -9.32 10.09
C VAL A 85 6.72 -9.13 9.33
N ASP A 86 5.62 -9.38 10.03
CA ASP A 86 4.29 -8.96 9.61
C ASP A 86 4.05 -7.53 10.10
N ARG A 87 3.85 -6.61 9.16
CA ARG A 87 3.51 -5.22 9.44
C ARG A 87 2.22 -5.08 10.23
N GLU A 88 1.24 -5.94 10.00
CA GLU A 88 -0.07 -5.85 10.67
C GLU A 88 0.03 -6.22 12.15
N GLU A 89 0.94 -7.13 12.53
CA GLU A 89 1.24 -7.45 13.93
C GLU A 89 2.26 -6.48 14.57
N ARG A 90 3.20 -5.93 13.79
CA ARG A 90 4.29 -5.06 14.27
C ARG A 90 4.41 -3.73 13.48
N PRO A 91 3.37 -2.88 13.52
CA PRO A 91 3.40 -1.58 12.85
C PRO A 91 4.46 -0.64 13.43
N ASP A 92 4.91 -0.88 14.67
CA ASP A 92 6.00 -0.16 15.31
C ASP A 92 7.34 -0.37 14.61
N LEU A 93 7.65 -1.62 14.23
CA LEU A 93 8.87 -1.92 13.47
C LEU A 93 8.77 -1.40 12.04
N ASP A 94 7.61 -1.62 11.41
CA ASP A 94 7.35 -1.12 10.07
C ASP A 94 7.59 0.38 9.96
N ALA A 95 7.08 1.19 10.90
CA ALA A 95 7.24 2.64 10.86
C ALA A 95 8.73 3.06 10.96
N VAL A 96 9.51 2.42 11.83
CA VAL A 96 10.94 2.72 12.01
C VAL A 96 11.72 2.44 10.73
N TYR A 97 11.53 1.24 10.15
CA TYR A 97 12.28 0.85 8.96
C TYR A 97 11.75 1.50 7.67
N MET A 98 10.46 1.85 7.62
CA MET A 98 9.91 2.64 6.52
C MET A 98 10.51 4.05 6.51
N ASN A 99 10.62 4.69 7.68
CA ASN A 99 11.31 5.96 7.80
C ASN A 99 12.78 5.88 7.36
N ALA A 100 13.47 4.80 7.74
CA ALA A 100 14.86 4.56 7.30
C ALA A 100 14.95 4.38 5.78
N THR A 101 14.01 3.64 5.20
CA THR A 101 13.92 3.42 3.76
C THR A 101 13.71 4.73 3.03
N VAL A 102 12.68 5.51 3.40
CA VAL A 102 12.41 6.82 2.79
C VAL A 102 13.60 7.77 2.93
N ALA A 103 14.27 7.80 4.08
CA ALA A 103 15.45 8.65 4.29
C ALA A 103 16.61 8.29 3.35
N LEU A 104 16.79 7.00 3.03
CA LEU A 104 17.88 6.51 2.17
C LEU A 104 17.55 6.53 0.69
N THR A 105 16.30 6.22 0.31
CA THR A 105 15.89 6.02 -1.08
C THR A 105 14.99 7.12 -1.62
N GLY A 106 14.54 8.05 -0.78
CA GLY A 106 13.59 9.13 -1.13
C GLY A 106 12.13 8.66 -1.30
N GLN A 107 11.89 7.35 -1.28
CA GLN A 107 10.61 6.70 -1.45
C GLN A 107 10.54 5.45 -0.57
N GLY A 108 9.34 4.95 -0.29
CA GLY A 108 9.11 3.75 0.52
C GLY A 108 8.11 2.81 -0.14
N GLY A 109 8.02 1.59 0.39
CA GLY A 109 7.09 0.58 -0.12
C GLY A 109 7.36 -0.81 0.47
N TRP A 110 6.53 -1.78 0.08
CA TRP A 110 6.66 -3.18 0.48
C TRP A 110 6.86 -4.07 -0.75
N PRO A 111 7.55 -5.22 -0.63
CA PRO A 111 8.25 -5.71 0.56
C PRO A 111 9.39 -4.77 0.91
N MET A 112 9.64 -4.58 2.20
CA MET A 112 10.75 -3.77 2.68
C MET A 112 11.92 -4.69 3.03
N THR A 113 13.04 -4.50 2.34
CA THR A 113 14.26 -5.29 2.47
C THR A 113 15.35 -4.42 3.10
N CYS A 114 15.64 -4.64 4.37
CA CYS A 114 16.61 -3.86 5.13
C CYS A 114 17.76 -4.75 5.60
N PHE A 115 18.98 -4.23 5.52
CA PHE A 115 20.16 -4.84 6.13
C PHE A 115 20.57 -4.05 7.36
N LEU A 116 20.69 -4.75 8.48
CA LEU A 116 20.92 -4.16 9.79
C LEU A 116 22.18 -4.71 10.43
N THR A 117 22.79 -3.92 11.29
CA THR A 117 23.76 -4.41 12.26
C THR A 117 23.10 -5.38 13.24
N PRO A 118 23.85 -6.23 13.95
CA PRO A 118 23.34 -7.15 14.97
C PRO A 118 22.52 -6.51 16.09
N ASP A 119 22.72 -5.21 16.35
CA ASP A 119 21.94 -4.43 17.32
C ASP A 119 20.71 -3.74 16.70
N GLY A 120 20.42 -4.00 15.42
CA GLY A 120 19.19 -3.60 14.73
C GLY A 120 19.22 -2.24 14.04
N ARG A 121 20.37 -1.55 13.98
CA ARG A 121 20.51 -0.28 13.25
C ARG A 121 20.59 -0.56 11.74
N PRO A 122 19.77 0.12 10.91
CA PRO A 122 19.83 -0.07 9.46
C PRO A 122 21.08 0.61 8.86
N PHE A 123 21.71 -0.05 7.89
CA PHE A 123 22.76 0.55 7.06
C PHE A 123 22.47 0.51 5.56
N PHE A 124 21.48 -0.30 5.16
CA PHE A 124 20.99 -0.33 3.78
C PHE A 124 19.50 -0.67 3.80
N CYS A 125 18.71 0.01 2.96
CA CYS A 125 17.29 -0.25 2.81
C CYS A 125 16.90 -0.22 1.33
N GLY A 126 15.93 -1.04 0.97
CA GLY A 126 15.28 -1.02 -0.33
C GLY A 126 13.92 -1.70 -0.26
N THR A 127 13.25 -1.78 -1.41
CA THR A 127 11.93 -2.40 -1.50
C THR A 127 12.04 -3.78 -2.17
N TYR A 128 11.48 -3.92 -3.37
CA TYR A 128 11.52 -5.11 -4.19
C TYR A 128 12.85 -5.24 -4.96
N TYR A 129 13.38 -6.46 -5.01
CA TYR A 129 14.54 -6.81 -5.83
C TYR A 129 14.26 -8.08 -6.64
N PRO A 130 14.39 -8.05 -7.98
CA PRO A 130 14.39 -9.27 -8.79
C PRO A 130 15.54 -10.20 -8.41
N LYS A 131 15.33 -11.52 -8.52
CA LYS A 131 16.30 -12.56 -8.09
C LYS A 131 17.76 -12.28 -8.48
N PRO A 132 18.11 -11.95 -9.75
CA PRO A 132 19.51 -11.74 -10.13
C PRO A 132 20.18 -10.57 -9.38
N SER A 133 19.45 -9.45 -9.24
CA SER A 133 19.91 -8.28 -8.51
C SER A 133 19.99 -8.54 -7.02
N PHE A 134 19.06 -9.34 -6.49
CA PHE A 134 19.05 -9.71 -5.07
C PHE A 134 20.27 -10.56 -4.69
N LEU A 135 20.65 -11.56 -5.50
CA LEU A 135 21.87 -12.34 -5.28
C LEU A 135 23.14 -11.47 -5.29
N GLN A 136 23.24 -10.53 -6.22
CA GLN A 136 24.36 -9.58 -6.27
C GLN A 136 24.40 -8.70 -5.02
N LEU A 137 23.24 -8.22 -4.58
CA LEU A 137 23.11 -7.40 -3.38
C LEU A 137 23.52 -8.17 -2.11
N LEU A 138 23.07 -9.42 -1.95
CA LEU A 138 23.45 -10.27 -0.82
C LEU A 138 24.98 -10.42 -0.74
N GLY A 139 25.63 -10.74 -1.87
CA GLY A 139 27.09 -10.86 -1.92
C GLY A 139 27.81 -9.55 -1.61
N ALA A 140 27.35 -8.43 -2.16
CA ALA A 140 27.95 -7.11 -1.93
C ALA A 140 27.83 -6.65 -0.46
N VAL A 141 26.68 -6.89 0.17
CA VAL A 141 26.47 -6.57 1.59
C VAL A 141 27.36 -7.44 2.48
N ALA A 142 27.40 -8.76 2.22
CA ALA A 142 28.22 -9.68 3.01
C ALA A 142 29.72 -9.37 2.89
N ASP A 143 30.21 -9.04 1.70
CA ASP A 143 31.60 -8.60 1.49
C ASP A 143 31.88 -7.29 2.22
N THR A 144 31.00 -6.29 2.08
CA THR A 144 31.16 -4.97 2.73
C THR A 144 31.15 -5.10 4.26
N TRP A 145 30.32 -5.98 4.82
CA TRP A 145 30.34 -6.29 6.25
C TRP A 145 31.71 -6.78 6.72
N ARG A 146 32.31 -7.72 5.98
CA ARG A 146 33.60 -8.36 6.31
C ARG A 146 34.79 -7.44 6.09
N THR A 147 34.79 -6.68 5.00
CA THR A 147 35.97 -5.93 4.55
C THR A 147 35.94 -4.46 4.96
N ARG A 148 34.76 -3.89 5.18
CA ARG A 148 34.52 -2.45 5.42
C ARG A 148 33.56 -2.21 6.59
N ARG A 149 33.71 -3.00 7.66
CA ARG A 149 32.86 -2.95 8.87
C ARG A 149 32.72 -1.54 9.46
N ALA A 150 33.80 -0.76 9.48
CA ALA A 150 33.80 0.60 10.03
C ALA A 150 32.88 1.55 9.24
N GLU A 151 32.87 1.46 7.90
CA GLU A 151 31.98 2.25 7.04
C GLU A 151 30.50 1.89 7.29
N VAL A 152 30.22 0.60 7.52
CA VAL A 152 28.87 0.12 7.87
C VAL A 152 28.40 0.69 9.20
N GLU A 153 29.26 0.68 10.22
CA GLU A 153 28.94 1.24 11.55
C GLU A 153 28.69 2.75 11.48
N GLU A 154 29.55 3.50 10.78
CA GLU A 154 29.39 4.95 10.59
C GLU A 154 28.08 5.28 9.87
N THR A 155 27.77 4.54 8.80
CA THR A 155 26.51 4.69 8.06
C THR A 155 25.30 4.41 8.97
N SER A 156 25.38 3.34 9.76
CA SER A 156 24.33 2.96 10.73
C SER A 156 24.10 4.05 11.78
N ASP A 157 25.18 4.63 12.32
CA ASP A 157 25.10 5.69 13.32
C ASP A 157 24.48 6.97 12.78
N ASN A 158 24.84 7.34 11.54
CA ASN A 158 24.27 8.49 10.86
C ASN A 158 22.76 8.31 10.65
N ILE A 159 22.33 7.16 10.10
CA ILE A 159 20.91 6.87 9.89
C ILE A 159 20.15 6.83 11.22
N ALA A 160 20.70 6.15 12.24
CA ALA A 160 20.07 6.10 13.54
C ALA A 160 19.99 7.49 14.20
N GLY A 161 20.96 8.36 13.96
CA GLY A 161 20.96 9.77 14.37
C GLY A 161 19.81 10.55 13.75
N GLU A 162 19.63 10.45 12.43
CA GLU A 162 18.53 11.09 11.71
C GLU A 162 17.17 10.55 12.16
N LEU A 163 17.02 9.23 12.29
CA LEU A 163 15.79 8.61 12.80
C LEU A 163 15.42 9.12 14.21
N ARG A 164 16.42 9.24 15.10
CA ARG A 164 16.22 9.82 16.44
C ARG A 164 15.85 11.29 16.35
N SER A 165 16.48 12.06 15.46
CA SER A 165 16.17 13.47 15.21
C SER A 165 14.72 13.65 14.76
N MET A 166 14.24 12.82 13.81
CA MET A 166 12.85 12.84 13.35
C MET A 166 11.85 12.41 14.43
N ALA A 167 12.21 11.43 15.26
CA ALA A 167 11.38 10.97 16.37
C ALA A 167 11.37 11.95 17.56
N SER A 168 12.46 12.70 17.75
CA SER A 168 12.54 13.75 18.75
C SER A 168 11.78 14.97 18.27
N GLY A 169 10.81 15.44 19.06
CA GLY A 169 10.21 16.75 18.81
C GLY A 169 11.28 17.84 18.81
N LEU A 170 10.97 18.99 18.20
CA LEU A 170 11.88 20.15 18.16
C LEU A 170 12.43 20.45 19.57
N PRO A 171 13.75 20.63 19.74
CA PRO A 171 14.33 21.00 21.03
C PRO A 171 13.61 22.23 21.61
N GLY A 172 13.03 22.10 22.81
CA GLY A 172 12.22 23.16 23.44
C GLY A 172 10.73 23.19 23.05
N GLY A 173 10.21 22.16 22.37
CA GLY A 173 8.79 22.06 21.99
C GLY A 173 8.41 22.81 20.70
N GLY A 174 9.40 23.41 20.02
CA GLY A 174 9.18 24.25 18.86
C GLY A 174 8.55 25.61 19.21
N PRO A 175 8.44 26.53 18.24
CA PRO A 175 7.63 27.73 18.42
C PRO A 175 6.16 27.34 18.68
N PRO A 176 5.38 28.16 19.42
CA PRO A 176 3.96 27.92 19.58
C PRO A 176 3.28 27.78 18.22
N VAL A 177 2.40 26.79 18.09
CA VAL A 177 1.62 26.59 16.85
C VAL A 177 0.57 27.69 16.75
N HIS A 178 0.87 28.70 15.95
CA HIS A 178 -0.04 29.80 15.64
C HIS A 178 -0.90 29.48 14.40
N PRO A 179 -2.12 30.03 14.29
CA PRO A 179 -2.99 29.81 13.12
C PRO A 179 -2.31 30.10 11.78
N GLU A 180 -1.46 31.12 11.73
CA GLU A 180 -0.72 31.54 10.54
C GLU A 180 0.21 30.44 10.03
N LEU A 181 0.85 29.67 10.94
CA LEU A 181 1.69 28.53 10.56
C LEU A 181 0.86 27.46 9.83
N CYS A 182 -0.36 27.21 10.28
CA CYS A 182 -1.27 26.27 9.63
C CYS A 182 -1.73 26.79 8.26
N ASP A 183 -1.91 28.11 8.12
CA ASP A 183 -2.30 28.75 6.86
C ASP A 183 -1.16 28.71 5.84
N ASP A 184 0.07 28.98 6.26
CA ASP A 184 1.26 28.87 5.43
C ASP A 184 1.51 27.42 4.98
N ALA A 185 1.32 26.45 5.88
CA ALA A 185 1.43 25.03 5.56
C ALA A 185 0.40 24.62 4.50
N VAL A 186 -0.85 25.07 4.63
CA VAL A 186 -1.88 24.82 3.60
C VAL A 186 -1.51 25.50 2.29
N ALA A 187 -1.05 26.75 2.32
CA ALA A 187 -0.60 27.44 1.12
C ALA A 187 0.55 26.72 0.41
N ALA A 188 1.45 26.06 1.14
CA ALA A 188 2.49 25.22 0.58
C ALA A 188 1.91 23.97 -0.10
N VAL A 189 1.06 23.23 0.60
CA VAL A 189 0.38 22.06 0.07
C VAL A 189 -0.39 22.37 -1.22
N LEU A 190 -1.13 23.48 -1.26
CA LEU A 190 -1.92 23.86 -2.44
C LEU A 190 -1.06 24.12 -3.69
N ARG A 191 0.23 24.45 -3.55
CA ARG A 191 1.13 24.62 -4.70
C ARG A 191 1.58 23.30 -5.30
N ASP A 192 1.54 22.23 -4.53
CA ASP A 192 1.98 20.89 -4.94
C ASP A 192 0.82 20.06 -5.52
N GLU A 193 -0.37 20.64 -5.64
CA GLU A 193 -1.54 19.96 -6.20
C GLU A 193 -1.32 19.61 -7.68
N ASP A 194 -1.57 18.34 -8.01
CA ASP A 194 -1.79 17.92 -9.39
C ASP A 194 -3.22 18.30 -9.81
N THR A 195 -3.38 19.53 -10.29
CA THR A 195 -4.68 20.04 -10.77
C THR A 195 -5.18 19.31 -12.02
N GLY A 196 -4.31 18.64 -12.78
CA GLY A 196 -4.66 17.96 -14.02
C GLY A 196 -5.35 16.62 -13.77
N ASN A 197 -4.81 15.81 -12.85
CA ASN A 197 -5.38 14.51 -12.50
C ASN A 197 -6.06 14.49 -11.12
N GLY A 198 -6.03 15.59 -10.37
CA GLY A 198 -6.52 15.69 -8.99
C GLY A 198 -5.60 14.99 -7.98
N GLY A 199 -5.43 15.57 -6.78
CA GLY A 199 -4.62 14.99 -5.71
C GLY A 199 -3.16 15.43 -5.74
N PHE A 200 -2.25 14.59 -5.25
CA PHE A 200 -0.86 14.95 -4.98
C PHE A 200 0.09 13.81 -5.35
N SER A 201 1.31 14.13 -5.77
CA SER A 201 2.38 13.17 -6.02
C SER A 201 3.73 13.80 -5.74
N ASN A 202 4.62 13.05 -5.10
CA ASN A 202 6.01 13.44 -4.91
C ASN A 202 6.93 12.91 -6.03
N SER A 203 6.37 12.13 -6.97
CA SER A 203 7.08 11.59 -8.12
C SER A 203 7.03 12.55 -9.31
N PRO A 204 8.15 12.76 -10.05
CA PRO A 204 8.16 13.56 -11.28
C PRO A 204 7.21 13.05 -12.37
N SER A 205 6.91 11.74 -12.39
CA SER A 205 5.96 11.14 -13.32
C SER A 205 4.51 11.24 -12.87
N GLY A 206 4.26 11.70 -11.63
CA GLY A 206 2.92 11.70 -11.03
C GLY A 206 2.49 10.35 -10.44
N ALA A 207 3.33 9.31 -10.52
CA ALA A 207 2.99 7.94 -10.12
C ALA A 207 4.12 7.22 -9.37
N PRO A 208 3.81 6.19 -8.52
CA PRO A 208 2.46 5.79 -8.09
C PRO A 208 1.79 6.87 -7.24
N LYS A 209 0.45 6.86 -7.21
CA LYS A 209 -0.37 7.90 -6.56
C LYS A 209 -1.24 7.33 -5.45
N PHE A 210 -1.07 7.86 -4.24
CA PHE A 210 -1.75 7.40 -3.02
C PHE A 210 -2.85 8.36 -2.60
N PRO A 211 -4.04 7.89 -2.15
CA PRO A 211 -5.06 8.73 -1.54
C PRO A 211 -4.53 9.46 -0.30
N PRO A 212 -4.40 10.80 -0.33
CA PRO A 212 -3.75 11.54 0.74
C PRO A 212 -4.77 11.93 1.82
N SER A 213 -5.43 10.93 2.41
CA SER A 213 -6.61 11.09 3.28
C SER A 213 -6.40 12.10 4.44
N ALA A 214 -5.25 12.04 5.13
CA ALA A 214 -4.91 12.96 6.21
C ALA A 214 -4.75 14.41 5.73
N LEU A 215 -4.14 14.60 4.55
CA LEU A 215 -3.96 15.90 3.92
C LEU A 215 -5.31 16.49 3.50
N LEU A 216 -6.16 15.68 2.86
CA LEU A 216 -7.50 16.08 2.45
C LEU A 216 -8.35 16.49 3.65
N GLU A 217 -8.31 15.73 4.75
CA GLU A 217 -8.98 16.09 6.00
C GLU A 217 -8.46 17.42 6.58
N ALA A 218 -7.15 17.67 6.51
CA ALA A 218 -6.56 18.94 6.94
C ALA A 218 -7.03 20.12 6.08
N LEU A 219 -7.17 19.94 4.76
CA LEU A 219 -7.70 20.96 3.85
C LEU A 219 -9.18 21.25 4.13
N VAL A 220 -10.00 20.22 4.39
CA VAL A 220 -11.39 20.43 4.83
C VAL A 220 -11.42 21.25 6.12
N ARG A 221 -10.63 20.86 7.14
CA ARG A 221 -10.56 21.59 8.42
C ARG A 221 -10.04 23.02 8.27
N ASN A 222 -9.11 23.26 7.35
CA ASN A 222 -8.66 24.62 7.07
C ASN A 222 -9.83 25.46 6.55
N HIS A 223 -10.58 24.96 5.55
CA HIS A 223 -11.77 25.65 5.05
C HIS A 223 -12.78 25.92 6.17
N GLU A 224 -13.00 24.98 7.10
CA GLU A 224 -13.89 25.19 8.25
C GLU A 224 -13.46 26.34 9.17
N ARG A 225 -12.15 26.51 9.36
CA ARG A 225 -11.58 27.54 10.23
C ARG A 225 -11.53 28.91 9.55
N THR A 226 -11.15 28.94 8.27
CA THR A 226 -10.80 30.18 7.56
C THR A 226 -11.89 30.66 6.61
N SER A 227 -12.82 29.79 6.22
CA SER A 227 -13.77 30.00 5.12
C SER A 227 -13.12 30.21 3.74
N ALA A 228 -11.81 29.95 3.59
CA ALA A 228 -11.13 30.05 2.30
C ALA A 228 -11.58 28.93 1.35
N HIS A 229 -11.87 29.25 0.09
CA HIS A 229 -12.41 28.27 -0.87
C HIS A 229 -11.36 27.33 -1.48
N ALA A 230 -10.13 27.80 -1.70
CA ALA A 230 -9.10 27.02 -2.38
C ALA A 230 -8.83 25.62 -1.75
N PRO A 231 -8.80 25.46 -0.41
CA PRO A 231 -8.69 24.12 0.20
C PRO A 231 -9.83 23.17 -0.15
N VAL A 232 -11.10 23.61 -0.09
CA VAL A 232 -12.25 22.73 -0.37
C VAL A 232 -12.41 22.45 -1.87
N GLU A 233 -11.99 23.37 -2.74
CA GLU A 233 -11.92 23.15 -4.19
C GLU A 233 -10.87 22.09 -4.55
N THR A 234 -9.72 22.11 -3.87
CA THR A 234 -8.66 21.09 -4.00
C THR A 234 -9.14 19.72 -3.55
N VAL A 235 -9.82 19.66 -2.39
CA VAL A 235 -10.46 18.43 -1.91
C VAL A 235 -11.48 17.91 -2.92
N THR A 236 -12.29 18.81 -3.49
CA THR A 236 -13.29 18.47 -4.50
C THR A 236 -12.63 17.81 -5.72
N ARG A 237 -11.61 18.44 -6.32
CA ARG A 237 -10.90 17.86 -7.47
C ARG A 237 -10.28 16.51 -7.17
N ALA A 238 -9.58 16.38 -6.04
CA ALA A 238 -8.94 15.13 -5.65
C ALA A 238 -9.95 14.00 -5.40
N CYS A 239 -11.02 14.28 -4.66
CA CYS A 239 -12.05 13.28 -4.35
C CYS A 239 -12.86 12.90 -5.61
N GLU A 240 -13.22 13.87 -6.47
CA GLU A 240 -13.92 13.56 -7.72
C GLU A 240 -13.06 12.68 -8.64
N ALA A 241 -11.77 13.00 -8.79
CA ALA A 241 -10.85 12.20 -9.59
C ALA A 241 -10.71 10.76 -9.07
N MET A 242 -10.51 10.58 -7.76
CA MET A 242 -10.41 9.24 -7.16
C MET A 242 -11.73 8.45 -7.28
N ALA A 243 -12.87 9.07 -6.99
CA ALA A 243 -14.17 8.40 -7.02
C ALA A 243 -14.61 7.99 -8.44
N ARG A 244 -14.14 8.71 -9.47
CA ARG A 244 -14.44 8.42 -10.87
C ARG A 244 -13.37 7.55 -11.54
N GLY A 245 -12.18 7.46 -10.96
CA GLY A 245 -11.10 6.58 -11.40
C GLY A 245 -11.35 5.11 -11.08
N GLY A 246 -10.43 4.26 -11.53
CA GLY A 246 -10.45 2.82 -11.24
C GLY A 246 -9.93 2.45 -9.86
N ILE A 247 -9.32 3.41 -9.13
CA ILE A 247 -8.97 3.21 -7.71
C ILE A 247 -10.21 3.02 -6.82
N TYR A 248 -11.36 3.56 -7.23
CA TYR A 248 -12.64 3.31 -6.58
C TYR A 248 -13.38 2.18 -7.28
N ASP A 249 -13.82 1.17 -6.53
CA ASP A 249 -14.57 0.05 -7.08
C ASP A 249 -15.98 0.51 -7.50
N GLN A 250 -16.16 0.71 -8.80
CA GLN A 250 -17.39 1.23 -9.38
C GLN A 250 -18.61 0.29 -9.21
N LEU A 251 -18.42 -0.97 -8.80
CA LEU A 251 -19.51 -1.92 -8.61
C LEU A 251 -19.93 -2.06 -7.15
N ALA A 252 -18.98 -2.19 -6.21
CA ALA A 252 -19.30 -2.42 -4.79
C ALA A 252 -18.82 -1.32 -3.83
N GLY A 253 -18.09 -0.33 -4.32
CA GLY A 253 -17.47 0.69 -3.49
C GLY A 253 -16.23 0.20 -2.75
N GLY A 254 -15.69 1.11 -1.93
CA GLY A 254 -14.38 0.96 -1.35
C GLY A 254 -13.26 1.30 -2.34
N PHE A 255 -12.14 1.73 -1.79
CA PHE A 255 -10.94 2.15 -2.50
C PHE A 255 -9.89 1.06 -2.41
N ALA A 256 -9.26 0.80 -3.54
CA ALA A 256 -7.96 0.16 -3.60
C ALA A 256 -6.89 1.12 -3.03
N ARG A 257 -5.76 0.58 -2.60
CA ARG A 257 -4.80 1.34 -1.79
C ARG A 257 -4.14 2.50 -2.55
N TYR A 258 -3.72 2.27 -3.78
CA TYR A 258 -3.06 3.29 -4.60
C TYR A 258 -3.17 2.96 -6.07
N SER A 259 -2.92 3.97 -6.90
CA SER A 259 -2.88 3.89 -8.36
C SER A 259 -1.45 3.79 -8.85
N VAL A 260 -1.17 2.90 -9.81
CA VAL A 260 0.15 2.79 -10.44
C VAL A 260 0.40 3.89 -11.47
N ASP A 261 -0.65 4.60 -11.88
CA ASP A 261 -0.60 5.75 -12.77
C ASP A 261 -1.09 7.04 -12.08
N ALA A 262 -0.77 8.19 -12.69
CA ALA A 262 -1.08 9.51 -12.16
C ALA A 262 -2.57 9.89 -12.23
N SER A 263 -3.31 9.22 -13.12
CA SER A 263 -4.72 9.48 -13.47
C SER A 263 -5.74 8.63 -12.70
N TRP A 264 -5.30 7.89 -11.68
CA TRP A 264 -6.16 7.05 -10.83
C TRP A 264 -6.85 5.89 -11.57
N VAL A 265 -6.27 5.41 -12.67
CA VAL A 265 -6.92 4.41 -13.54
C VAL A 265 -6.68 2.99 -13.07
N VAL A 266 -5.42 2.61 -12.88
CA VAL A 266 -5.01 1.24 -12.59
C VAL A 266 -4.60 1.17 -11.11
N PRO A 267 -5.38 0.49 -10.26
CA PRO A 267 -5.01 0.30 -8.87
C PRO A 267 -4.01 -0.85 -8.70
N HIS A 268 -3.28 -0.84 -7.58
CA HIS A 268 -2.97 -2.09 -6.90
C HIS A 268 -4.19 -2.51 -6.09
N PHE A 269 -4.79 -3.65 -6.44
CA PHE A 269 -6.17 -4.01 -6.09
C PHE A 269 -6.39 -4.34 -4.61
N GLU A 270 -5.34 -4.30 -3.78
CA GLU A 270 -5.45 -4.43 -2.33
C GLU A 270 -6.36 -3.36 -1.74
N LYS A 271 -7.27 -3.77 -0.85
CA LYS A 271 -8.17 -2.83 -0.15
C LYS A 271 -7.93 -2.93 1.35
N MET A 272 -7.43 -1.85 1.94
CA MET A 272 -7.09 -1.81 3.36
C MET A 272 -8.22 -1.19 4.18
N LEU A 273 -8.49 -1.74 5.37
CA LEU A 273 -9.47 -1.22 6.32
C LEU A 273 -9.15 0.23 6.70
N TYR A 274 -7.89 0.51 7.05
CA TYR A 274 -7.50 1.83 7.55
C TYR A 274 -7.56 2.91 6.46
N ASP A 275 -7.28 2.58 5.21
CA ASP A 275 -7.38 3.51 4.08
C ASP A 275 -8.84 3.87 3.82
N ASN A 276 -9.70 2.85 3.75
CA ASN A 276 -11.14 3.03 3.54
C ASN A 276 -11.82 3.75 4.72
N ALA A 277 -11.45 3.46 5.96
CA ALA A 277 -11.97 4.16 7.13
C ALA A 277 -11.58 5.66 7.13
N GLN A 278 -10.35 5.97 6.72
CA GLN A 278 -9.89 7.37 6.63
C GLN A 278 -10.56 8.11 5.48
N LEU A 279 -10.70 7.47 4.31
CA LEU A 279 -11.40 8.05 3.17
C LEU A 279 -12.89 8.23 3.46
N LEU A 280 -13.55 7.27 4.12
CA LEU A 280 -14.93 7.43 4.57
C LEU A 280 -15.12 8.73 5.36
N ARG A 281 -14.20 9.04 6.29
CA ARG A 281 -14.23 10.29 7.05
C ARG A 281 -14.08 11.52 6.15
N VAL A 282 -13.11 11.50 5.22
CA VAL A 282 -12.87 12.62 4.29
C VAL A 282 -14.10 12.88 3.43
N TYR A 283 -14.66 11.85 2.79
CA TYR A 283 -15.84 11.98 1.94
C TYR A 283 -17.07 12.41 2.74
N ALA A 284 -17.27 11.90 3.96
CA ALA A 284 -18.38 12.32 4.82
C ALA A 284 -18.28 13.80 5.21
N HIS A 285 -17.06 14.26 5.55
CA HIS A 285 -16.83 15.66 5.88
C HIS A 285 -16.95 16.57 4.66
N TRP A 286 -16.44 16.15 3.50
CA TRP A 286 -16.64 16.87 2.25
C TRP A 286 -18.12 16.99 1.91
N ALA A 287 -18.89 15.88 1.98
CA ALA A 287 -20.34 15.87 1.77
C ALA A 287 -21.07 16.84 2.70
N ARG A 288 -20.73 16.84 4.00
CA ARG A 288 -21.30 17.75 4.99
C ARG A 288 -20.99 19.22 4.69
N ARG A 289 -19.83 19.53 4.11
CA ARG A 289 -19.38 20.90 3.86
C ARG A 289 -19.85 21.47 2.53
N THR A 290 -19.97 20.65 1.49
CA THR A 290 -20.30 21.12 0.14
C THR A 290 -21.70 20.73 -0.32
N GLY A 291 -22.30 19.72 0.30
CA GLY A 291 -23.54 19.12 -0.19
C GLY A 291 -23.37 18.33 -1.50
N ASN A 292 -22.13 18.03 -1.91
CA ASN A 292 -21.85 17.36 -3.19
C ASN A 292 -22.50 15.96 -3.24
N PRO A 293 -23.37 15.66 -4.24
CA PRO A 293 -24.04 14.36 -4.33
C PRO A 293 -23.10 13.16 -4.50
N LEU A 294 -21.99 13.32 -5.22
CA LEU A 294 -20.98 12.27 -5.37
C LEU A 294 -20.34 11.96 -4.02
N ALA A 295 -20.07 12.98 -3.21
CA ALA A 295 -19.53 12.79 -1.86
C ALA A 295 -20.45 11.94 -0.97
N TYR A 296 -21.77 12.18 -1.02
CA TYR A 296 -22.75 11.37 -0.30
C TYR A 296 -22.78 9.93 -0.81
N LYS A 297 -22.81 9.73 -2.12
CA LYS A 297 -22.80 8.40 -2.74
C LYS A 297 -21.57 7.60 -2.28
N VAL A 298 -20.38 8.17 -2.42
CA VAL A 298 -19.13 7.50 -2.08
C VAL A 298 -19.01 7.23 -0.58
N THR A 299 -19.50 8.16 0.26
CA THR A 299 -19.56 7.94 1.72
C THR A 299 -20.39 6.72 2.06
N ASP A 300 -21.60 6.65 1.51
CA ASP A 300 -22.56 5.59 1.77
C ASP A 300 -22.08 4.24 1.23
N GLU A 301 -21.56 4.21 0.01
CA GLU A 301 -20.99 3.00 -0.60
C GLU A 301 -19.72 2.52 0.11
N THR A 302 -18.83 3.41 0.53
CA THR A 302 -17.63 3.03 1.30
C THR A 302 -18.02 2.50 2.68
N ALA A 303 -19.03 3.08 3.34
CA ALA A 303 -19.55 2.55 4.59
C ALA A 303 -20.14 1.15 4.42
N ARG A 304 -20.88 0.90 3.33
CA ARG A 304 -21.39 -0.44 3.00
C ARG A 304 -20.25 -1.42 2.75
N PHE A 305 -19.26 -1.06 1.94
CA PHE A 305 -18.08 -1.91 1.71
C PHE A 305 -17.42 -2.36 3.02
N LEU A 306 -17.21 -1.42 3.96
CA LEU A 306 -16.65 -1.77 5.27
C LEU A 306 -17.54 -2.78 6.03
N LEU A 307 -18.87 -2.59 6.00
CA LEU A 307 -19.83 -3.41 6.77
C LEU A 307 -20.16 -4.76 6.13
N ASP A 308 -20.13 -4.83 4.80
CA ASP A 308 -20.53 -5.98 4.00
C ASP A 308 -19.32 -6.86 3.66
N ASP A 309 -18.20 -6.25 3.26
CA ASP A 309 -17.05 -6.97 2.72
C ASP A 309 -15.90 -7.09 3.73
N LEU A 310 -15.69 -6.11 4.63
CA LEU A 310 -14.61 -6.17 5.63
C LEU A 310 -15.05 -6.62 7.02
N ARG A 311 -16.34 -6.89 7.24
CA ARG A 311 -16.84 -7.30 8.56
C ARG A 311 -16.99 -8.81 8.63
N GLN A 312 -16.30 -9.43 9.59
CA GLN A 312 -16.36 -10.87 9.83
C GLN A 312 -16.48 -11.16 11.34
N ASP A 313 -17.44 -12.00 11.71
CA ASP A 313 -17.66 -12.46 13.10
C ASP A 313 -17.75 -11.33 14.15
N GLY A 314 -18.33 -10.18 13.77
CA GLY A 314 -18.48 -9.01 14.63
C GLY A 314 -17.23 -8.12 14.75
N MET A 315 -16.17 -8.42 14.01
CA MET A 315 -14.94 -7.66 13.90
C MET A 315 -14.74 -7.15 12.46
N PHE A 316 -13.74 -6.31 12.24
CA PHE A 316 -13.30 -5.94 10.89
C PHE A 316 -11.98 -6.65 10.58
N VAL A 317 -11.86 -7.21 9.37
CA VAL A 317 -10.58 -7.69 8.83
C VAL A 317 -9.71 -6.52 8.41
N SER A 318 -8.39 -6.69 8.43
CA SER A 318 -7.41 -5.62 8.16
C SER A 318 -7.33 -5.22 6.69
N SER A 319 -7.56 -6.18 5.77
CA SER A 319 -7.38 -5.99 4.33
C SER A 319 -8.11 -7.05 3.52
N LEU A 320 -8.22 -6.82 2.21
CA LEU A 320 -8.47 -7.81 1.17
C LEU A 320 -7.24 -7.88 0.26
N ASP A 321 -6.86 -9.09 -0.13
CA ASP A 321 -5.72 -9.34 -1.04
C ASP A 321 -5.89 -8.59 -2.39
N ALA A 322 -4.78 -8.17 -2.98
CA ALA A 322 -4.74 -7.69 -4.36
C ALA A 322 -4.99 -8.83 -5.36
N ASP A 323 -4.58 -10.05 -4.98
CA ASP A 323 -4.67 -11.25 -5.80
C ASP A 323 -5.95 -12.05 -5.51
N ALA A 324 -6.56 -12.59 -6.56
CA ALA A 324 -7.56 -13.64 -6.43
C ALA A 324 -7.13 -14.86 -7.25
N ALA A 325 -7.05 -16.03 -6.61
CA ALA A 325 -6.45 -17.23 -7.19
C ALA A 325 -5.02 -17.00 -7.75
N GLY A 326 -4.22 -16.15 -7.09
CA GLY A 326 -2.83 -15.85 -7.47
C GLY A 326 -2.68 -14.90 -8.66
N VAL A 327 -3.75 -14.21 -9.06
CA VAL A 327 -3.74 -13.23 -10.15
C VAL A 327 -4.25 -11.89 -9.63
N GLU A 328 -3.42 -10.85 -9.73
CA GLU A 328 -3.77 -9.49 -9.32
C GLU A 328 -4.97 -8.98 -10.12
N GLY A 329 -5.96 -8.40 -9.44
CA GLY A 329 -7.08 -7.73 -10.11
C GLY A 329 -8.11 -8.64 -10.79
N LEU A 330 -7.94 -9.97 -10.77
CA LEU A 330 -8.75 -10.94 -11.52
C LEU A 330 -10.27 -10.74 -11.38
N THR A 331 -10.74 -10.45 -10.17
CA THR A 331 -12.17 -10.25 -9.91
C THR A 331 -12.68 -8.87 -10.35
N TYR A 332 -11.79 -7.90 -10.51
CA TYR A 332 -12.13 -6.49 -10.67
C TYR A 332 -12.11 -5.99 -12.13
N VAL A 333 -11.36 -6.65 -13.02
CA VAL A 333 -11.17 -6.21 -14.41
C VAL A 333 -12.08 -6.94 -15.40
N TRP A 334 -12.39 -6.29 -16.53
CA TRP A 334 -13.39 -6.78 -17.50
C TRP A 334 -12.95 -6.57 -18.95
N THR A 335 -13.37 -7.47 -19.85
CA THR A 335 -13.30 -7.25 -21.30
C THR A 335 -14.68 -6.89 -21.88
N PRO A 336 -14.76 -6.28 -23.08
CA PRO A 336 -16.04 -6.02 -23.74
C PRO A 336 -16.90 -7.28 -23.93
N GLU A 337 -16.26 -8.42 -24.21
CA GLU A 337 -16.92 -9.71 -24.39
C GLU A 337 -17.53 -10.19 -23.07
N GLN A 338 -16.80 -10.09 -21.96
CA GLN A 338 -17.33 -10.46 -20.64
C GLN A 338 -18.52 -9.59 -20.22
N LEU A 339 -18.52 -8.31 -20.59
CA LEU A 339 -19.69 -7.45 -20.35
C LEU A 339 -20.89 -7.88 -21.20
N THR A 340 -20.65 -8.22 -22.46
CA THR A 340 -21.69 -8.69 -23.38
C THR A 340 -22.27 -10.04 -22.96
N ASP A 341 -21.43 -10.97 -22.49
CA ASP A 341 -21.85 -12.26 -21.98
C ASP A 341 -22.70 -12.12 -20.70
N ALA A 342 -22.35 -11.17 -19.83
CA ALA A 342 -23.06 -10.94 -18.57
C ALA A 342 -24.40 -10.19 -18.75
N LEU A 343 -24.46 -9.24 -19.70
CA LEU A 343 -25.53 -8.25 -19.81
C LEU A 343 -26.38 -8.38 -21.09
N GLY A 344 -25.90 -9.16 -22.07
CA GLY A 344 -26.41 -9.14 -23.44
C GLY A 344 -25.82 -7.98 -24.26
N GLU A 345 -26.07 -7.99 -25.57
CA GLU A 345 -25.43 -7.09 -26.53
C GLU A 345 -25.65 -5.59 -26.22
N ASP A 346 -26.90 -5.17 -25.99
CA ASP A 346 -27.22 -3.75 -25.79
C ASP A 346 -26.66 -3.21 -24.46
N ASP A 347 -27.00 -3.86 -23.34
CA ASP A 347 -26.51 -3.45 -22.01
C ASP A 347 -24.99 -3.66 -21.88
N GLY A 348 -24.40 -4.66 -22.53
CA GLY A 348 -22.95 -4.90 -22.57
C GLY A 348 -22.18 -3.79 -23.29
N GLN A 349 -22.61 -3.43 -24.50
CA GLN A 349 -21.99 -2.31 -25.24
C GLN A 349 -22.20 -0.96 -24.52
N TRP A 350 -23.36 -0.76 -23.90
CA TRP A 350 -23.61 0.42 -23.09
C TRP A 350 -22.69 0.47 -21.87
N ALA A 351 -22.55 -0.64 -21.13
CA ALA A 351 -21.68 -0.75 -19.98
C ALA A 351 -20.22 -0.51 -20.36
N ALA A 352 -19.76 -1.04 -21.51
CA ALA A 352 -18.40 -0.83 -21.98
C ALA A 352 -18.09 0.66 -22.18
N ARG A 353 -19.01 1.43 -22.78
CA ARG A 353 -18.85 2.88 -22.93
C ARG A 353 -18.89 3.62 -21.61
N VAL A 354 -19.83 3.27 -20.73
CA VAL A 354 -19.99 3.94 -19.43
C VAL A 354 -18.80 3.70 -18.51
N PHE A 355 -18.30 2.46 -18.48
CA PHE A 355 -17.21 2.06 -17.60
C PHE A 355 -15.80 2.24 -18.21
N GLY A 356 -15.71 2.66 -19.47
CA GLY A 356 -14.42 2.82 -20.16
C GLY A 356 -13.71 1.50 -20.47
N VAL A 357 -14.47 0.44 -20.75
CA VAL A 357 -13.93 -0.88 -21.12
C VAL A 357 -13.69 -0.93 -22.63
N THR A 358 -12.45 -1.24 -23.03
CA THR A 358 -12.02 -1.27 -24.44
C THR A 358 -11.37 -2.62 -24.78
N ALA A 359 -11.22 -2.91 -26.07
CA ALA A 359 -10.51 -4.11 -26.53
C ALA A 359 -8.99 -4.04 -26.33
N GLU A 360 -8.43 -2.83 -26.24
CA GLU A 360 -7.02 -2.63 -25.90
C GLU A 360 -6.75 -2.90 -24.41
N GLY A 361 -7.76 -2.67 -23.56
CA GLY A 361 -7.63 -2.76 -22.12
C GLY A 361 -6.98 -1.51 -21.52
N THR A 362 -7.15 -1.37 -20.20
CA THR A 362 -6.32 -0.46 -19.38
C THR A 362 -5.42 -1.24 -18.43
N PHE A 363 -5.55 -2.56 -18.40
CA PHE A 363 -4.82 -3.49 -17.56
C PHE A 363 -4.41 -4.73 -18.38
N GLU A 364 -3.68 -5.64 -17.75
CA GLU A 364 -3.08 -6.81 -18.39
C GLU A 364 -4.10 -7.68 -19.15
N GLY A 365 -3.61 -8.35 -20.20
CA GLY A 365 -4.42 -9.30 -20.97
C GLY A 365 -5.58 -8.68 -21.76
N GLY A 366 -5.54 -7.37 -22.04
CA GLY A 366 -6.62 -6.67 -22.75
C GLY A 366 -7.85 -6.40 -21.87
N THR A 367 -7.70 -6.51 -20.56
CA THR A 367 -8.78 -6.20 -19.60
C THR A 367 -8.77 -4.72 -19.24
N SER A 368 -9.92 -4.18 -18.83
CA SER A 368 -10.04 -2.80 -18.35
C SER A 368 -10.48 -2.76 -16.90
N VAL A 369 -9.90 -1.83 -16.15
CA VAL A 369 -10.41 -1.38 -14.86
C VAL A 369 -11.62 -0.47 -15.10
N LEU A 370 -12.72 -0.74 -14.40
CA LEU A 370 -13.95 0.05 -14.53
C LEU A 370 -13.74 1.46 -13.96
N GLN A 371 -14.11 2.46 -14.73
CA GLN A 371 -14.04 3.89 -14.38
C GLN A 371 -15.41 4.53 -14.59
N LEU A 372 -15.71 5.67 -13.97
CA LEU A 372 -16.99 6.37 -14.17
C LEU A 372 -16.78 7.88 -14.40
N HIS A 373 -16.10 8.21 -15.49
CA HIS A 373 -15.80 9.58 -15.87
C HIS A 373 -17.01 10.36 -16.42
N SER A 374 -17.98 9.65 -16.98
CA SER A 374 -19.16 10.28 -17.59
C SER A 374 -20.29 10.47 -16.58
N GLU A 375 -21.05 11.55 -16.74
CA GLU A 375 -22.33 11.71 -16.06
C GLU A 375 -23.32 10.63 -16.50
N LEU A 376 -24.07 10.07 -15.55
CA LEU A 376 -25.04 9.02 -15.82
C LEU A 376 -26.31 9.63 -16.43
N GLY A 377 -26.56 9.33 -17.70
CA GLY A 377 -27.81 9.74 -18.37
C GLY A 377 -29.02 8.89 -17.94
N ASP A 378 -28.82 7.59 -17.68
CA ASP A 378 -29.87 6.63 -17.31
C ASP A 378 -29.46 5.89 -16.03
N VAL A 379 -29.89 6.43 -14.89
CA VAL A 379 -29.54 5.92 -13.55
C VAL A 379 -30.21 4.56 -13.29
N GLU A 380 -31.44 4.34 -13.77
CA GLU A 380 -32.13 3.05 -13.59
C GLU A 380 -31.44 1.92 -14.36
N ARG A 381 -31.02 2.20 -15.61
CA ARG A 381 -30.19 1.28 -16.38
C ARG A 381 -28.85 1.03 -15.70
N PHE A 382 -28.19 2.07 -15.20
CA PHE A 382 -26.94 1.94 -14.47
C PHE A 382 -27.05 1.00 -13.26
N GLU A 383 -28.04 1.21 -12.39
CA GLU A 383 -28.19 0.38 -11.18
C GLU A 383 -28.53 -1.08 -11.52
N ARG A 384 -29.32 -1.32 -12.57
CA ARG A 384 -29.58 -2.69 -13.07
C ARG A 384 -28.30 -3.35 -13.58
N VAL A 385 -27.56 -2.67 -14.45
CA VAL A 385 -26.29 -3.16 -15.02
C VAL A 385 -25.28 -3.45 -13.92
N ARG A 386 -25.09 -2.48 -13.01
CA ARG A 386 -24.19 -2.59 -11.87
C ARG A 386 -24.55 -3.79 -10.98
N SER A 387 -25.84 -4.00 -10.71
CA SER A 387 -26.31 -5.14 -9.91
C SER A 387 -25.99 -6.49 -10.57
N VAL A 388 -26.20 -6.60 -11.89
CA VAL A 388 -25.86 -7.82 -12.64
C VAL A 388 -24.35 -8.07 -12.63
N LEU A 389 -23.55 -7.04 -12.92
CA LEU A 389 -22.09 -7.16 -12.90
C LEU A 389 -21.55 -7.52 -11.51
N ARG A 390 -22.12 -6.95 -10.44
CA ARG A 390 -21.77 -7.32 -9.06
C ARG A 390 -22.11 -8.79 -8.77
N ALA A 391 -23.28 -9.26 -9.21
CA ALA A 391 -23.67 -10.66 -9.05
C ALA A 391 -22.73 -11.62 -9.81
N VAL A 392 -22.36 -11.29 -11.06
CA VAL A 392 -21.38 -12.05 -11.83
C VAL A 392 -20.02 -12.02 -11.16
N ARG A 393 -19.58 -10.87 -10.64
CA ARG A 393 -18.30 -10.74 -9.94
C ARG A 393 -18.21 -11.70 -8.76
N LEU A 394 -19.27 -11.84 -7.97
CA LEU A 394 -19.30 -12.75 -6.81
C LEU A 394 -19.14 -14.24 -7.19
N THR A 395 -19.29 -14.60 -8.47
CA THR A 395 -19.02 -15.97 -8.97
C THR A 395 -17.57 -16.19 -9.38
N ARG A 396 -16.77 -15.12 -9.51
CA ARG A 396 -15.33 -15.19 -9.78
C ARG A 396 -14.58 -15.55 -8.49
N PRO A 397 -13.33 -16.05 -8.58
CA PRO A 397 -12.45 -16.11 -7.42
C PRO A 397 -12.42 -14.74 -6.72
N GLN A 398 -12.64 -14.72 -5.41
CA GLN A 398 -12.56 -13.50 -4.60
C GLN A 398 -11.19 -13.42 -3.92
N PRO A 399 -10.69 -12.21 -3.65
CA PRO A 399 -9.54 -12.04 -2.77
C PRO A 399 -9.87 -12.57 -1.37
N ALA A 400 -8.84 -13.09 -0.70
CA ALA A 400 -8.93 -13.67 0.63
C ALA A 400 -9.06 -12.63 1.74
#